data_AF-A0A920NGI3-F1
#
_entry.id   AF-A0A920NGI3-F1
#
_cell.length_a   1.000
_cell.length_b   1.000
_cell.length_c   1.000
_cell.angle_alpha   90.00
_cell.angle_beta   90.00
_cell.angle_gamma   90.00
#
_symmetry.space_group_name_H-M   'P 1'
#
loop_
_entity.id
_entity.type
_entity.pdbx_description
1 polymer ?
#
loop_
_entity_poly.entity_id
_entity_poly.type
_entity_poly.pdbx_seq_one_letter_code
_entity_poly.pdbx_strand_id
1 'polypeptide(L)' 'MIKAILLAAGQSKRLMSENKLIKKFKNKALINHSLQALFKSKVDKIVIVLGYQNKSKKSD' A
#
# COMPACT_ATOMS: atom_id res chain seq x y z
N MET A 1 10.74 9.21 19.10
CA MET A 1 10.77 9.17 17.63
C MET A 1 10.24 7.81 17.17
N ILE A 2 9.01 7.75 16.65
CA ILE A 2 8.35 6.49 16.25
C ILE A 2 8.49 6.31 14.75
N LYS A 3 8.99 5.15 14.33
CA LYS A 3 9.11 4.75 12.91
C LYS A 3 8.09 3.65 12.62
N ALA A 4 7.52 3.68 11.43
CA ALA A 4 6.58 2.66 10.97
C ALA A 4 7.11 1.90 9.75
N ILE A 5 6.79 0.61 9.68
CA ILE A 5 7.02 -0.22 8.50
C ILE A 5 5.67 -0.64 7.93
N LEU A 6 5.40 -0.30 6.67
CA LEU A 6 4.20 -0.71 5.95
C LEU A 6 4.56 -1.85 4.99
N LEU A 7 4.10 -3.06 5.30
CA LEU A 7 4.34 -4.25 4.47
C LEU A 7 3.31 -4.34 3.34
N ALA A 8 3.73 -3.96 2.13
CA ALA A 8 2.91 -3.92 0.92
C ALA A 8 3.40 -4.92 -0.17
N ALA A 9 4.18 -5.93 0.22
CA ALA A 9 4.84 -6.86 -0.70
C ALA A 9 4.03 -8.10 -1.15
N GLY A 10 2.74 -8.17 -0.81
CA GLY A 10 1.91 -9.35 -1.06
C GLY A 10 1.50 -9.55 -2.53
N GLN A 11 1.48 -10.81 -2.99
CA GLN A 11 1.14 -11.19 -4.38
C GLN A 11 -0.35 -11.08 -4.75
N SER A 12 -1.22 -10.67 -3.82
CA SER A 12 -2.67 -10.56 -4.03
C SER A 12 -3.39 -11.83 -4.53
N LYS A 13 -2.79 -13.03 -4.48
CA LYS A 13 -3.35 -14.32 -4.98
C LYS A 13 -4.77 -14.65 -4.52
N ARG A 14 -5.18 -14.19 -3.34
CA ARG A 14 -6.55 -14.40 -2.79
C ARG A 14 -7.61 -13.45 -3.36
N LEU A 15 -7.19 -12.37 -4.00
CA LEU A 15 -8.03 -11.43 -4.74
C LEU A 15 -7.83 -11.76 -6.22
N MET A 16 -8.82 -12.44 -6.80
CA MET A 16 -8.85 -12.88 -8.20
C MET A 16 -8.29 -11.78 -9.14
N SER A 17 -7.05 -11.96 -9.60
CA SER A 17 -6.30 -11.15 -10.58
C SER A 17 -6.13 -9.63 -10.34
N GLU A 18 -6.72 -9.04 -9.29
CA GLU A 18 -6.59 -7.62 -8.99
C GLU A 18 -5.48 -7.32 -7.98
N ASN A 19 -4.71 -6.25 -8.21
CA ASN A 19 -3.75 -5.78 -7.23
C ASN A 19 -4.50 -5.17 -6.02
N LYS A 20 -4.38 -5.83 -4.86
CA LYS A 20 -5.03 -5.44 -3.60
C LYS A 20 -4.68 -4.01 -3.18
N LEU A 21 -3.47 -3.52 -3.46
CA LEU A 21 -3.03 -2.20 -3.00
C LEU A 21 -3.82 -1.07 -3.66
N ILE A 22 -4.11 -1.22 -4.96
CA ILE A 22 -4.79 -0.21 -5.79
C ILE A 22 -6.30 -0.41 -5.86
N LYS A 23 -6.81 -1.57 -5.42
CA LYS A 23 -8.26 -1.82 -5.35
C LYS A 23 -8.92 -0.75 -4.50
N LYS A 24 -10.01 -0.17 -5.03
CA LYS A 24 -10.76 0.88 -4.35
C LYS A 24 -11.65 0.25 -3.26
N PHE A 25 -11.56 0.80 -2.06
CA PHE A 25 -12.46 0.56 -0.96
C PHE A 25 -12.90 1.92 -0.41
N LYS A 26 -14.21 2.16 -0.30
CA LYS A 26 -14.76 3.48 0.07
C LYS A 26 -14.17 4.62 -0.77
N ASN A 27 -14.17 4.44 -2.11
CA ASN A 27 -13.65 5.38 -3.10
C ASN A 27 -12.14 5.71 -3.01
N LYS A 28 -11.36 5.03 -2.16
CA LYS A 28 -9.91 5.23 -2.03
C LYS A 28 -9.17 3.91 -2.24
N ALA A 29 -7.96 3.95 -2.79
CA ALA A 29 -7.09 2.78 -2.86
C ALA A 29 -6.85 2.21 -1.44
N LEU A 30 -6.86 0.88 -1.29
CA LEU A 30 -6.70 0.24 0.02
C LEU A 30 -5.44 0.69 0.77
N ILE A 31 -4.32 0.86 0.06
CA ILE A 31 -3.06 1.34 0.66
C ILE A 31 -3.18 2.73 1.31
N ASN A 32 -4.05 3.60 0.77
CA ASN A 32 -4.22 4.96 1.28
C ASN A 32 -4.87 4.98 2.66
N HIS A 33 -5.71 4.01 3.00
CA HIS A 33 -6.30 3.93 4.35
C HIS A 33 -5.21 3.66 5.41
N SER A 34 -4.29 2.74 5.13
CA SER A 34 -3.15 2.44 6.01
C SER A 34 -2.20 3.63 6.12
N LEU A 35 -1.88 4.29 5.00
CA LEU A 35 -1.05 5.50 5.01
C LEU A 35 -1.71 6.63 5.81
N GLN A 36 -3.02 6.85 5.64
CA GLN A 36 -3.75 7.87 6.41
C GLN A 36 -3.71 7.59 7.92
N ALA A 37 -3.80 6.33 8.35
CA ALA A 37 -3.65 5.96 9.74
C ALA A 37 -2.24 6.31 10.28
N LEU A 38 -1.19 5.99 9.50
CA LEU A 38 0.19 6.31 9.86
C LEU A 38 0.46 7.82 9.92
N PHE A 39 -0.09 8.60 8.99
CA PHE A 39 0.02 10.06 9.03
C PHE A 39 -0.68 10.65 10.25
N LYS A 40 -1.86 10.14 10.61
CA LYS A 40 -2.59 10.59 11.81
C LYS A 40 -1.86 10.25 13.11
N SER A 41 -1.11 9.15 13.14
CA SER A 41 -0.30 8.77 14.31
C SER A 41 1.03 9.54 14.42
N LYS A 42 1.29 10.53 13.56
CA LYS A 42 2.47 11.41 13.60
C LYS A 42 3.80 10.64 13.68
N VAL A 43 3.95 9.58 12.90
CA VAL A 43 5.22 8.84 12.82
C VAL A 43 6.27 9.65 12.06
N ASP A 44 7.50 9.62 12.54
CA ASP A 44 8.59 10.44 12.03
C ASP A 44 9.15 9.90 10.71
N LYS A 45 9.05 8.58 10.50
CA LYS A 45 9.49 7.91 9.27
C LYS A 45 8.61 6.73 8.96
N ILE A 46 8.24 6.60 7.69
CA ILE A 46 7.51 5.45 7.16
C ILE A 46 8.41 4.74 6.15
N VAL A 47 8.67 3.46 6.37
CA VAL A 47 9.36 2.59 5.41
C VAL A 47 8.31 1.70 4.76
N ILE A 48 8.13 1.83 3.45
CA ILE A 48 7.18 1.01 2.69
C ILE A 48 7.94 -0.14 2.04
N VAL A 49 7.66 -1.37 2.45
CA VAL A 49 8.25 -2.57 1.86
C VAL A 49 7.37 -3.00 0.71
N LEU A 50 7.84 -2.71 -0.51
CA LEU A 50 7.23 -3.13 -1.75
C LEU A 50 7.77 -4.52 -2.15
N GLY A 51 6.99 -5.27 -2.92
CA GLY A 51 7.34 -6.61 -3.37
C GLY A 51 6.82 -6.86 -4.77
N TYR A 52 6.14 -7.99 -4.98
CA TYR A 52 5.64 -8.41 -6.29
C TYR A 52 4.79 -7.33 -6.97
N GLN A 53 5.43 -6.58 -7.87
CA GLN A 53 4.77 -5.73 -8.84
C GLN A 53 4.39 -6.61 -10.02
N ASN A 54 3.10 -6.88 -10.19
CA ASN A 54 2.63 -7.15 -11.53
C ASN A 54 2.76 -5.81 -12.27
N LYS A 55 3.75 -5.66 -13.15
CA LYS A 55 3.99 -4.44 -13.94
C LYS A 55 2.65 -3.95 -14.51
N SER A 56 2.13 -2.85 -13.99
CA SER A 56 1.13 -2.07 -14.71
C SER A 56 1.52 -0.59 -14.64
N LYS A 57 2.25 -0.22 -15.70
CA LYS A 57 2.51 1.13 -16.23
C LYS A 57 3.58 1.96 -15.51
N LYS A 58 4.83 1.79 -15.95
CA LYS A 58 5.55 2.95 -16.52
C LYS A 58 4.76 3.35 -17.77
N SER A 59 4.26 4.57 -17.80
CA SER A 59 3.97 5.29 -19.04
C SER A 59 4.69 6.62 -18.89
N ASP A 60 5.41 6.95 -19.94
CA ASP A 60 6.36 8.05 -20.10
C ASP A 60 5.85 9.44 -19.69
#